data_AF-A0A455SLR4-F1
#
_entry.id   AF-A0A455SLR4-F1
#
_cell.length_a   1.000
_cell.length_b   1.000
_cell.length_c   1.000
_cell.angle_alpha   90.00
_cell.angle_beta   90.00
_cell.angle_gamma   90.00
#
_symmetry.space_group_name_H-M   'P 1'
#
loop_
_entity.id
_entity.type
_entity.pdbx_description
1 polymer ?
#
loop_
_entity_poly.entity_id
_entity_poly.type
_entity_poly.pdbx_seq_one_letter_code
_entity_poly.pdbx_strand_id
1 'polypeptide(L)'
;MSEEQKPQQNNPLSNSIDAARDVAEEKINQVIDQFAAKVPGGEQFKEQAKNMAAQGLDLLEDQAEQQLQAKAQDLLGNLGNMFGGKKEEKQ
;
A
#
# COMPACT_ATOMS: atom_id res chain seq x y z
N MET A 1 16.79 14.73 -28.23
CA MET A 1 16.48 14.65 -26.80
C MET A 1 15.10 14.02 -26.73
N SER A 2 15.04 12.72 -26.46
CA SER A 2 13.77 11.99 -26.39
C SER A 2 13.33 12.00 -24.93
N GLU A 3 12.27 12.75 -24.64
CA GLU A 3 11.59 12.70 -23.36
C GLU A 3 10.80 11.39 -23.31
N GLU A 4 11.42 10.32 -22.82
CA GLU A 4 10.72 9.15 -22.30
C GLU A 4 9.96 9.55 -21.03
N GLN A 5 8.77 10.13 -21.25
CA GLN A 5 7.73 10.22 -20.25
C GLN A 5 7.36 8.79 -19.87
N LYS A 6 7.99 8.29 -18.80
CA LYS A 6 7.56 7.07 -18.10
C LYS A 6 6.06 7.21 -17.83
N PRO A 7 5.23 6.22 -18.21
CA PRO A 7 3.85 6.23 -17.80
C PRO A 7 3.84 6.25 -16.27
N GLN A 8 3.32 7.33 -15.68
CA GLN A 8 2.82 7.31 -14.31
C GLN A 8 1.74 6.22 -14.31
N GLN A 9 2.17 5.05 -13.86
CA GLN A 9 1.35 3.88 -13.72
C GLN A 9 0.40 4.17 -12.56
N ASN A 10 -0.70 4.85 -12.87
CA ASN A 10 -1.92 4.89 -12.08
C ASN A 10 -2.39 3.44 -11.94
N ASN A 11 -1.78 2.71 -11.01
CA ASN A 11 -2.14 1.33 -10.74
C ASN A 11 -3.47 1.41 -9.98
N PRO A 12 -4.59 0.92 -10.56
CA PRO A 12 -5.89 0.95 -9.87
C PRO A 12 -5.87 0.20 -8.53
N LEU A 13 -4.84 -0.62 -8.31
CA LEU A 13 -4.56 -1.30 -7.06
C LEU A 13 -3.95 -0.38 -5.97
N SER A 14 -3.04 0.56 -6.28
CA SER A 14 -2.56 1.54 -5.28
C SER A 14 -3.71 2.43 -4.82
N ASN A 15 -4.50 2.96 -5.76
CA ASN A 15 -5.68 3.77 -5.42
C ASN A 15 -6.68 3.03 -4.50
N SER A 16 -6.73 1.70 -4.56
CA SER A 16 -7.58 0.90 -3.67
C SER A 16 -6.97 0.67 -2.29
N ILE A 17 -5.63 0.66 -2.19
CA ILE A 17 -4.90 0.57 -0.92
C ILE A 17 -5.00 1.90 -0.18
N ASP A 18 -4.76 3.02 -0.87
CA ASP A 18 -4.91 4.37 -0.31
C ASP A 18 -6.32 4.56 0.27
N ALA A 19 -7.35 4.16 -0.48
CA ALA A 19 -8.74 4.23 -0.02
C ALA A 19 -9.02 3.32 1.19
N ALA A 20 -8.39 2.14 1.25
CA ALA A 20 -8.51 1.24 2.39
C ALA A 20 -7.79 1.80 3.62
N ARG A 21 -6.64 2.45 3.43
CA ARG A 21 -5.89 3.17 4.47
C ARG A 21 -6.73 4.28 5.06
N ASP A 22 -7.35 5.13 4.23
CA ASP A 22 -8.17 6.25 4.70
C ASP A 22 -9.36 5.78 5.57
N VAL A 23 -10.05 4.71 5.14
CA VAL A 23 -11.14 4.12 5.93
C VAL A 23 -10.64 3.50 7.24
N ALA A 24 -9.48 2.86 7.22
CA ALA A 24 -8.86 2.31 8.42
C ALA A 24 -8.45 3.42 9.39
N GLU A 25 -7.85 4.51 8.89
CA GLU A 25 -7.46 5.68 9.65
C GLU A 25 -8.66 6.33 10.33
N GLU A 26 -9.77 6.53 9.59
CA GLU A 26 -11.00 7.10 10.16
C GLU A 26 -11.54 6.24 11.30
N LYS A 27 -11.61 4.91 11.12
CA LYS A 27 -12.07 3.99 12.16
C LYS A 27 -11.17 4.00 13.40
N ILE A 28 -9.86 4.00 13.21
CA ILE A 28 -8.91 4.03 14.32
C ILE A 28 -9.03 5.37 15.06
N ASN A 29 -9.15 6.49 14.35
CA ASN A 29 -9.37 7.80 14.93
C ASN A 29 -10.65 7.84 15.76
N GLN A 30 -11.76 7.28 15.28
CA GLN A 30 -13.01 7.19 16.04
C GLN A 30 -12.85 6.37 17.32
N VAL A 31 -12.14 5.24 17.27
CA VAL A 31 -11.88 4.40 18.45
C VAL A 31 -11.00 5.13 19.46
N ILE A 32 -9.94 5.80 19.01
CA ILE A 32 -9.06 6.62 19.85
C ILE A 32 -9.88 7.72 20.53
N ASP A 33 -10.75 8.41 19.80
CA ASP A 33 -11.61 9.47 20.34
C ASP A 33 -12.54 8.94 21.42
N GLN A 34 -13.20 7.80 21.17
CA GLN A 34 -14.07 7.17 22.16
C GLN A 34 -13.33 6.69 23.40
N PHE A 35 -12.09 6.22 23.24
CA PHE A 35 -11.26 5.76 24.35
C PHE A 35 -10.72 6.93 25.17
N ALA A 36 -10.20 7.97 24.51
CA ALA A 36 -9.69 9.18 25.14
C ALA A 36 -10.76 9.86 25.99
N ALA A 37 -12.00 9.93 25.52
CA ALA A 37 -13.13 10.49 26.26
C ALA A 37 -13.53 9.69 27.52
N LYS A 38 -13.19 8.38 27.57
CA LYS A 38 -13.51 7.50 28.71
C LYS A 38 -12.41 7.45 29.76
N VAL A 39 -11.19 7.84 29.40
CA VAL A 39 -10.04 7.81 30.31
C VAL A 39 -9.80 9.20 30.87
N PRO A 40 -9.79 9.39 32.19
CA PRO A 40 -9.40 10.67 32.80
C PRO A 40 -7.99 11.08 32.33
N GLY A 41 -7.88 12.25 31.70
CA GLY A 41 -6.62 12.71 31.09
C GLY A 41 -6.30 12.10 29.71
N GLY A 42 -7.16 11.24 29.17
CA GLY A 42 -6.93 10.57 27.88
C GLY A 42 -6.84 11.51 26.68
N GLU A 43 -7.55 12.65 26.71
CA GLU A 43 -7.49 13.68 25.67
C GLU A 43 -6.07 14.22 25.43
N GLN A 44 -5.19 14.18 26.45
CA GLN A 44 -3.80 14.62 26.37
C GLN A 44 -2.96 13.74 25.43
N PHE A 45 -3.30 12.47 25.33
CA PHE A 45 -2.58 11.46 24.55
C PHE A 45 -3.24 11.15 23.21
N LYS A 46 -4.43 11.71 22.98
CA LYS A 46 -5.26 11.47 21.80
C LYS A 46 -4.51 11.74 20.50
N GLU A 47 -3.92 12.91 20.35
CA GLU A 47 -3.15 13.25 19.14
C GLU A 47 -1.94 12.34 18.94
N GLN A 48 -1.22 12.03 20.02
CA GLN A 48 -0.07 11.13 19.96
C GLN A 48 -0.48 9.72 19.49
N ALA A 49 -1.62 9.21 19.99
CA ALA A 49 -2.15 7.92 19.60
C ALA A 49 -2.57 7.91 18.11
N LYS A 50 -3.20 8.99 17.62
CA LYS A 50 -3.56 9.12 16.20
C LYS A 50 -2.33 9.15 15.31
N ASN A 51 -1.32 9.93 15.68
CA ASN A 51 -0.07 10.03 14.92
C ASN A 51 0.68 8.69 14.87
N MET A 52 0.68 7.94 15.97
CA MET A 52 1.28 6.60 16.01
C MET A 52 0.50 5.59 15.17
N ALA A 53 -0.83 5.66 15.19
CA ALA A 53 -1.68 4.84 14.34
C ALA A 53 -1.47 5.13 12.84
N ALA A 54 -1.41 6.41 12.46
CA ALA A 54 -1.14 6.83 11.09
C ALA A 54 0.20 6.28 10.59
N GLN A 55 1.28 6.43 11.37
CA GLN A 55 2.60 5.85 11.03
C GLN A 55 2.56 4.32 10.88
N GLY A 56 1.76 3.64 11.70
CA GLY A 56 1.56 2.19 11.59
C GLY A 56 0.82 1.80 10.31
N LEU A 57 -0.17 2.59 9.89
CA LEU A 57 -0.88 2.39 8.63
C LEU A 57 0.02 2.65 7.42
N ASP A 58 0.85 3.69 7.45
CA ASP A 58 1.84 3.97 6.39
C ASP A 58 2.78 2.78 6.18
N LEU A 59 3.28 2.19 7.27
CA LEU A 59 4.14 1.00 7.19
C LEU A 59 3.41 -0.22 6.58
N LEU A 60 2.12 -0.38 6.90
CA LEU A 60 1.32 -1.48 6.37
C LEU A 60 1.02 -1.29 4.87
N GLU A 61 0.75 -0.07 4.46
CA GLU A 61 0.59 0.34 3.06
C GLU A 61 1.88 0.04 2.28
N ASP A 62 3.03 0.51 2.76
CA ASP A 62 4.33 0.25 2.14
C ASP A 62 4.60 -1.26 1.97
N GLN A 63 4.28 -2.06 3.00
CA GLN A 63 4.44 -3.52 2.93
C GLN A 63 3.47 -4.16 1.95
N ALA A 64 2.23 -3.68 1.87
CA ALA A 64 1.23 -4.17 0.94
C ALA A 64 1.65 -3.87 -0.50
N GLU A 65 2.12 -2.66 -0.78
CA GLU A 65 2.65 -2.27 -2.08
C GLU A 65 3.85 -3.12 -2.49
N GLN A 66 4.81 -3.32 -1.59
CA GLN A 66 5.99 -4.15 -1.86
C GLN A 66 5.62 -5.61 -2.15
N GLN A 67 4.69 -6.20 -1.39
CA GLN A 67 4.24 -7.57 -1.64
C GLN A 67 3.50 -7.69 -2.97
N LEU A 68 2.70 -6.70 -3.34
CA LEU A 68 2.02 -6.68 -4.62
C LEU A 68 2.99 -6.50 -5.77
N GLN A 69 3.99 -5.63 -5.62
CA GLN A 69 5.03 -5.44 -6.63
C GLN A 69 5.84 -6.72 -6.82
N ALA A 70 6.22 -7.40 -5.74
CA ALA A 70 6.90 -8.69 -5.78
C ALA A 70 6.06 -9.76 -6.50
N LYS A 71 4.77 -9.88 -6.15
CA LYS A 71 3.85 -10.82 -6.82
C LYS A 71 3.62 -10.47 -8.28
N ALA A 72 3.50 -9.20 -8.62
CA ALA A 72 3.36 -8.73 -9.98
C ALA A 72 4.62 -9.05 -10.80
N GLN A 73 5.80 -8.87 -10.22
CA GLN A 73 7.07 -9.21 -10.84
C GLN A 73 7.24 -10.72 -11.02
N ASP A 74 6.85 -11.53 -10.05
CA ASP A 74 6.84 -13.00 -10.18
C ASP A 74 5.88 -13.47 -11.26
N LEU A 75 4.68 -12.90 -11.33
CA LEU A 75 3.70 -13.19 -12.39
C LEU A 75 4.22 -12.78 -13.76
N LEU A 76 4.82 -11.58 -13.89
CA LEU A 76 5.43 -11.11 -15.14
C LEU A 76 6.64 -11.96 -15.53
N GLY A 77 7.47 -12.38 -14.58
CA GLY A 77 8.62 -13.24 -14.81
C GLY A 77 8.20 -14.64 -15.29
N ASN A 78 7.20 -15.24 -14.65
CA ASN A 78 6.66 -16.53 -15.06
C ASN A 78 5.91 -16.46 -16.40
N LEU A 79 5.14 -15.41 -16.65
CA LEU A 79 4.54 -15.19 -17.97
C LEU A 79 5.59 -14.91 -19.03
N GLY A 80 6.64 -14.15 -18.72
CA GLY A 80 7.75 -13.86 -19.63
C GLY A 80 8.48 -15.13 -20.07
N ASN A 81 8.67 -16.10 -19.17
CA ASN A 81 9.24 -17.40 -19.50
C ASN A 81 8.26 -18.30 -20.30
N MET A 82 6.95 -18.18 -20.06
CA MET A 82 5.93 -18.93 -20.82
C MET A 82 5.68 -18.36 -22.23
N PHE A 83 5.70 -17.03 -22.38
CA PHE A 83 5.46 -16.34 -23.65
C PHE A 83 6.74 -16.08 -24.47
N GLY A 84 7.91 -16.01 -23.83
CA GLY A 84 9.21 -15.92 -24.49
C GLY A 84 9.82 -17.29 -24.85
N GLY A 85 9.27 -18.36 -24.30
CA GLY A 85 9.75 -19.73 -24.46
C GLY A 85 9.26 -20.45 -25.72
N LYS A 86 9.34 -19.83 -26.90
CA LYS A 86 9.43 -20.52 -28.20
C LYS A 86 10.24 -19.71 -29.20
N LYS A 87 11.55 -19.69 -29.01
CA LYS A 87 12.47 -19.82 -30.15
C LYS A 87 13.10 -21.20 -30.06
N GLU A 88 12.32 -22.21 -30.45
CA GLU A 88 12.94 -23.36 -31.14
C GLU A 88 13.41 -22.83 -32.50
N GLU A 89 14.71 -22.89 -32.74
CA GLU A 89 15.33 -23.19 -34.04
C GLU A 89 16.84 -23.02 -33.87
N LYS A 90 17.73 -23.89 -34.34
CA LYS A 90 17.73 -25.28 -34.83
C LYS A 90 19.21 -25.47 -35.19
N GLN A 91 19.80 -26.59 -34.76
CA GLN A 91 20.98 -27.26 -35.32
C GLN A 91 22.30 -26.47 -35.43
#